data_AF-A0A7X8MTX1-F1
#
_entry.id   AF-A0A7X8MTX1-F1
#
_cell.length_a   1.000
_cell.length_b   1.000
_cell.length_c   1.000
_cell.angle_alpha   90.00
_cell.angle_beta   90.00
_cell.angle_gamma   90.00
#
_symmetry.space_group_name_H-M   'P 1'
#
loop_
_entity.id
_entity.type
_entity.pdbx_description
1 polymer ?
#
loop_
_entity_poly.entity_id
_entity_poly.type
_entity_poly.pdbx_seq_one_letter_code
_entity_poly.pdbx_strand_id
1 'polypeptide(L)'
;LVKRVGIELDQNVLELGTDGRQLNLQLTELRGDNDREIDLLIRDYLIAEGPPSDDDVRAATQALDQLADADLLKPANVARILGLPATEESLTQWIVPRGYRVLSRVPRVQMFLKHKIIAAFGDVKTLLDATEEDLAGVENVGNLWARHVHEGLRRLT
;
A
#
# COMPACT_ATOMS: atom_id res chain seq x y z
N LEU A 1 7.87 3.50 -11.82
CA LEU A 1 8.65 4.49 -12.61
C LEU A 1 9.26 5.58 -11.72
N VAL A 2 8.50 6.33 -10.91
CA VAL A 2 9.06 7.37 -10.00
C VAL A 2 10.18 6.82 -9.09
N LYS A 3 9.96 5.64 -8.48
CA LYS A 3 10.99 4.94 -7.68
C LYS A 3 12.30 4.69 -8.46
N ARG A 4 12.19 4.34 -9.75
CA ARG A 4 13.34 4.02 -10.61
C ARG A 4 14.09 5.27 -11.04
N VAL A 5 13.38 6.35 -11.38
CA VAL A 5 13.97 7.67 -11.61
C VAL A 5 14.74 8.15 -10.38
N GLY A 6 14.22 7.91 -9.18
CA GLY A 6 14.93 8.21 -7.94
C GLY A 6 16.28 7.47 -7.82
N ILE A 7 16.32 6.17 -8.17
CA ILE A 7 17.56 5.37 -8.17
C ILE A 7 18.58 5.87 -9.21
N GLU A 8 18.12 6.32 -10.38
CA GLU A 8 19.00 6.93 -11.38
C GLU A 8 19.57 8.27 -10.91
N LEU A 9 18.75 9.08 -10.22
CA LEU A 9 19.21 10.33 -9.61
C LEU A 9 20.22 10.08 -8.48
N ASP A 10 20.09 9.01 -7.70
CA ASP A 10 21.08 8.63 -6.67
C ASP A 10 22.48 8.45 -7.27
N GLN A 11 22.57 7.80 -8.45
CA GLN A 11 23.84 7.60 -9.15
C GLN A 11 24.47 8.94 -9.56
N ASN A 12 23.65 9.86 -10.09
CA ASN A 12 24.10 11.19 -10.49
C ASN A 12 24.46 12.09 -9.29
N VAL A 13 23.76 11.98 -8.16
CA VAL A 13 24.04 12.74 -6.94
C VAL A 13 25.33 12.28 -6.26
N LEU A 14 25.67 11.00 -6.38
CA LEU A 14 26.94 10.45 -5.87
C LEU A 14 28.16 11.09 -6.54
N GLU A 15 28.02 11.53 -7.80
CA GLU A 15 29.06 12.23 -8.56
C GLU A 15 29.28 13.68 -8.11
N LEU A 16 28.36 14.27 -7.31
CA LEU A 16 28.42 15.67 -6.86
C LEU A 16 29.16 15.89 -5.53
N GLY A 17 29.55 14.83 -4.82
CA GLY A 17 30.34 14.93 -3.58
C GLY A 17 29.63 15.71 -2.46
N THR A 18 30.31 16.68 -1.85
CA THR A 18 29.81 17.43 -0.66
C THR A 18 28.59 18.29 -0.94
N ASP A 19 28.43 18.77 -2.18
CA ASP A 19 27.33 19.66 -2.57
C ASP A 19 26.01 18.89 -2.78
N GLY A 20 26.09 17.56 -2.90
CA GLY A 20 24.93 16.68 -3.06
C GLY A 20 24.23 16.29 -1.74
N ARG A 21 24.79 16.63 -0.57
CA ARG A 21 24.31 16.10 0.72
C ARG A 21 22.84 16.45 1.03
N GLN A 22 22.43 17.70 0.80
CA GLN A 22 21.06 18.13 1.07
C GLN A 22 20.06 17.57 0.06
N LEU A 23 20.45 17.46 -1.21
CA LEU A 23 19.67 16.80 -2.24
C LEU A 23 19.49 15.31 -1.94
N ASN A 24 20.55 14.63 -1.48
CA ASN A 24 20.51 13.23 -1.10
C ASN A 24 19.55 12.97 0.10
N LEU A 25 19.54 13.85 1.10
CA LEU A 25 18.60 13.76 2.22
C LEU A 25 17.14 13.88 1.75
N GLN A 26 16.85 14.88 0.92
CA GLN A 26 15.50 15.07 0.35
C GLN A 26 15.08 13.88 -0.53
N LEU A 27 16.00 13.34 -1.32
CA LEU A 27 15.75 12.17 -2.16
C LEU A 27 15.50 10.91 -1.33
N THR A 28 16.24 10.74 -0.23
CA THR A 28 16.05 9.62 0.73
C THR A 28 14.68 9.70 1.40
N GLU A 29 14.26 10.88 1.86
CA GLU A 29 12.94 11.09 2.46
C GLU A 29 11.81 10.77 1.45
N LEU A 30 11.90 11.35 0.26
CA LEU A 30 10.89 11.18 -0.80
C LEU A 30 10.78 9.71 -1.24
N ARG A 31 11.90 8.99 -1.28
CA ARG A 31 11.93 7.55 -1.54
C ARG A 31 11.31 6.74 -0.40
N GLY A 32 11.62 7.05 0.85
CA GLY A 32 11.06 6.36 2.01
C GLY A 32 9.54 6.45 2.04
N ASP A 33 8.98 7.62 1.73
CA ASP A 33 7.54 7.82 1.62
C ASP A 33 6.95 7.02 0.44
N ASN A 34 7.61 7.04 -0.71
CA ASN A 34 7.17 6.31 -1.90
C ASN A 34 7.19 4.78 -1.72
N ASP A 35 8.24 4.23 -1.09
CA ASP A 35 8.33 2.79 -0.81
C ASP A 35 7.21 2.35 0.15
N ARG A 36 6.87 3.17 1.14
CA ARG A 36 5.72 2.93 2.03
C ARG A 36 4.39 3.00 1.29
N GLU A 37 4.21 3.96 0.39
CA GLU A 37 2.98 4.06 -0.41
C GLU A 37 2.81 2.85 -1.34
N ILE A 38 3.90 2.39 -1.96
CA ILE A 38 3.91 1.19 -2.80
C ILE A 38 3.56 -0.05 -1.99
N ASP A 39 4.15 -0.24 -0.79
CA ASP A 39 3.81 -1.35 0.11
C ASP A 39 2.29 -1.39 0.42
N LEU A 40 1.73 -0.25 0.81
CA LEU A 40 0.30 -0.15 1.13
C LEU A 40 -0.59 -0.36 -0.10
N LEU A 41 -0.15 0.09 -1.28
CA LEU A 41 -0.87 -0.12 -2.54
C LEU A 41 -0.87 -1.61 -2.93
N ILE A 42 0.27 -2.29 -2.80
CA ILE A 42 0.36 -3.73 -3.05
C ILE A 42 -0.56 -4.47 -2.07
N ARG A 43 -0.53 -4.14 -0.77
CA ARG A 43 -1.42 -4.76 0.23
C ARG A 43 -2.90 -4.58 -0.08
N ASP A 44 -3.28 -3.47 -0.71
CA ASP A 44 -4.67 -3.20 -1.08
C ASP A 44 -5.18 -4.09 -2.21
N TYR A 45 -4.30 -4.56 -3.11
CA TYR A 45 -4.68 -5.22 -4.36
C TYR A 45 -4.09 -6.63 -4.56
N LEU A 46 -3.12 -7.04 -3.73
CA LEU A 46 -2.53 -8.37 -3.80
C LEU A 46 -3.55 -9.44 -3.41
N ILE A 47 -3.74 -10.40 -4.30
CA ILE A 47 -4.56 -11.59 -4.05
C ILE A 47 -3.74 -12.57 -3.21
N ALA A 48 -4.22 -12.83 -2.00
CA ALA A 48 -3.64 -13.74 -1.03
C ALA A 48 -4.76 -14.38 -0.19
N GLU A 49 -4.49 -15.54 0.41
CA GLU A 49 -5.40 -16.19 1.35
C GLU A 49 -5.48 -15.37 2.65
N GLY A 50 -6.37 -14.38 2.68
CA GLY A 50 -6.51 -13.44 3.80
C GLY A 50 -5.70 -12.15 3.64
N PRO A 51 -5.41 -11.42 4.74
CA PRO A 51 -4.54 -10.26 4.75
C PRO A 51 -3.12 -10.60 4.24
N PRO A 52 -2.56 -9.88 3.25
CA PRO A 52 -1.21 -10.18 2.75
C PRO A 52 -0.15 -10.06 3.84
N SER A 53 0.71 -11.07 3.94
CA SER A 53 1.86 -11.05 4.84
C SER A 53 2.96 -10.13 4.30
N ASP A 54 3.94 -9.81 5.15
CA ASP A 54 5.09 -9.02 4.73
C ASP A 54 5.93 -9.74 3.65
N ASP A 55 5.95 -11.08 3.69
CA ASP A 55 6.65 -11.89 2.69
C ASP A 55 5.94 -11.85 1.34
N ASP A 56 4.61 -11.88 1.31
CA ASP A 56 3.81 -11.77 0.07
C ASP A 56 4.05 -10.42 -0.60
N VAL A 57 3.99 -9.33 0.19
CA VAL A 57 4.18 -7.97 -0.30
C VAL A 57 5.62 -7.76 -0.79
N ARG A 58 6.60 -8.29 -0.06
CA ARG A 58 8.01 -8.26 -0.45
C ARG A 58 8.24 -9.02 -1.76
N ALA A 59 7.67 -10.21 -1.92
CA ALA A 59 7.78 -11.00 -3.13
C ALA A 59 7.17 -10.27 -4.35
N ALA A 60 5.96 -9.71 -4.19
CA ALA A 60 5.32 -8.92 -5.24
C ALA A 60 6.14 -7.67 -5.60
N THR A 61 6.68 -6.96 -4.61
CA THR A 61 7.54 -5.78 -4.83
C THR A 61 8.79 -6.15 -5.62
N GLN A 62 9.46 -7.24 -5.24
CA GLN A 62 10.64 -7.74 -5.95
C GLN A 62 10.33 -8.12 -7.40
N ALA A 63 9.20 -8.79 -7.64
CA ALA A 63 8.78 -9.13 -9.00
C ALA A 63 8.51 -7.87 -9.85
N LEU A 64 7.89 -6.82 -9.28
CA LEU A 64 7.69 -5.53 -9.96
C LEU A 64 9.02 -4.81 -10.24
N ASP A 65 9.97 -4.88 -9.31
CA ASP A 65 11.30 -4.29 -9.47
C ASP A 65 12.13 -5.01 -10.56
N GLN A 66 11.87 -6.28 -10.84
CA GLN A 66 12.56 -7.06 -11.89
C GLN A 66 12.03 -6.82 -13.31
N LEU A 67 10.84 -6.23 -13.48
CA LEU A 67 10.33 -5.93 -14.82
C LEU A 67 11.19 -4.86 -15.51
N ALA A 68 11.34 -4.95 -16.83
CA ALA A 68 11.83 -3.81 -17.61
C ALA A 68 10.78 -2.68 -17.60
N ASP A 69 11.19 -1.43 -17.78
CA ASP A 69 10.27 -0.28 -17.74
C ASP A 69 9.13 -0.41 -18.76
N ALA A 70 9.44 -0.89 -19.97
CA ALA A 70 8.45 -1.13 -21.02
C ALA A 70 7.44 -2.22 -20.64
N ASP A 71 7.83 -3.18 -19.78
CA ASP A 71 6.95 -4.24 -19.29
C ASP A 71 6.16 -3.82 -18.06
N LEU A 72 6.72 -2.95 -17.22
CA LEU A 72 6.03 -2.34 -16.08
C LEU A 72 4.87 -1.46 -16.54
N LEU A 73 5.00 -0.82 -17.71
CA LEU A 73 3.95 -0.01 -18.33
C LEU A 73 2.78 -0.83 -18.90
N LYS A 74 2.87 -2.17 -18.93
CA LYS A 74 1.79 -3.05 -19.40
C LYS A 74 0.92 -3.49 -18.22
N PRO A 75 -0.35 -3.06 -18.11
CA PRO A 75 -1.22 -3.40 -16.98
C PRO A 75 -1.37 -4.91 -16.74
N ALA A 76 -1.38 -5.71 -17.81
CA ALA A 76 -1.44 -7.16 -17.73
C ALA A 76 -0.26 -7.78 -16.94
N ASN A 77 0.94 -7.20 -17.03
CA ASN A 77 2.11 -7.72 -16.31
C ASN A 77 2.01 -7.43 -14.81
N VAL A 78 1.57 -6.21 -14.46
CA VAL A 78 1.33 -5.81 -13.07
C VAL A 78 0.20 -6.66 -12.46
N ALA A 79 -0.90 -6.85 -13.19
CA ALA A 79 -2.03 -7.66 -12.75
C ALA A 79 -1.60 -9.10 -12.38
N ARG A 80 -0.80 -9.75 -13.24
CA ARG A 80 -0.29 -11.11 -12.96
C ARG A 80 0.54 -11.18 -11.69
N ILE A 81 1.41 -10.21 -11.46
CA ILE A 81 2.24 -10.17 -10.24
C ILE A 81 1.37 -10.00 -8.99
N LEU A 82 0.29 -9.22 -9.08
CA LEU A 82 -0.66 -9.04 -8.00
C LEU A 82 -1.65 -10.21 -7.84
N GLY A 83 -1.56 -11.25 -8.66
CA GLY A 83 -2.48 -12.38 -8.67
C GLY A 83 -3.87 -12.06 -9.23
N LEU A 84 -4.02 -10.92 -9.92
CA LEU A 84 -5.25 -10.49 -10.56
C LEU A 84 -5.38 -11.12 -11.96
N PRO A 85 -6.60 -11.35 -12.46
CA PRO A 85 -6.81 -11.79 -13.83
C PRO A 85 -6.27 -10.74 -14.82
N ALA A 86 -5.58 -11.20 -15.88
CA ALA A 86 -4.87 -10.34 -16.83
C ALA A 86 -5.39 -10.48 -18.27
N THR A 87 -6.69 -10.73 -18.43
CA THR A 87 -7.37 -10.69 -19.74
C THR A 87 -7.77 -9.25 -20.07
N GLU A 88 -7.99 -8.93 -21.35
CA GLU A 88 -8.45 -7.58 -21.73
C GLU A 88 -9.74 -7.19 -21.02
N GLU A 89 -10.69 -8.14 -20.89
CA GLU A 89 -11.93 -7.93 -20.16
C GLU A 89 -11.68 -7.62 -18.69
N SER A 90 -10.86 -8.41 -17.98
CA SER A 90 -10.61 -8.19 -16.56
C SER A 90 -9.86 -6.89 -16.26
N LEU A 91 -9.03 -6.41 -17.17
CA LEU A 91 -8.33 -5.13 -17.05
C LEU A 91 -9.27 -3.92 -17.12
N THR A 92 -10.49 -4.10 -17.64
CA THR A 92 -11.54 -3.06 -17.66
C THR A 92 -12.49 -3.13 -16.47
N GLN A 93 -12.41 -4.18 -15.65
CA GLN A 93 -13.27 -4.34 -14.50
C GLN A 93 -12.80 -3.48 -13.32
N TRP A 94 -13.77 -2.96 -12.58
CA TRP A 94 -13.51 -2.22 -11.36
C TRP A 94 -13.10 -3.19 -10.24
N ILE A 95 -12.00 -2.86 -9.56
CA ILE A 95 -11.54 -3.55 -8.36
C ILE A 95 -11.59 -2.61 -7.16
N VAL A 96 -12.07 -3.12 -6.02
CA VAL A 96 -12.16 -2.35 -4.79
C VAL A 96 -10.93 -2.68 -3.92
N PRO A 97 -10.18 -1.69 -3.42
CA PRO A 97 -9.04 -1.96 -2.55
C PRO A 97 -9.50 -2.45 -1.18
N ARG A 98 -8.63 -3.19 -0.49
CA ARG A 98 -8.90 -3.66 0.88
C ARG A 98 -9.06 -2.54 1.90
N GLY A 99 -8.21 -1.51 1.87
CA GLY A 99 -8.31 -0.32 2.74
C GLY A 99 -7.08 -0.02 3.60
N TYR A 100 -5.93 -0.68 3.38
CA TYR A 100 -4.67 -0.42 4.11
C TYR A 100 -4.19 1.02 3.98
N ARG A 101 -4.33 1.63 2.79
CA ARG A 101 -3.98 3.03 2.58
C ARG A 101 -4.84 3.97 3.42
N VAL A 102 -6.15 3.73 3.47
CA VAL A 102 -7.08 4.56 4.24
C VAL A 102 -6.81 4.41 5.74
N LEU A 103 -6.66 3.19 6.25
CA LEU A 103 -6.28 2.95 7.65
C LEU A 103 -4.92 3.54 8.03
N SER A 104 -4.00 3.66 7.07
CA SER A 104 -2.68 4.27 7.30
C SER A 104 -2.70 5.78 7.44
N ARG A 105 -3.79 6.44 7.04
CA ARG A 105 -4.03 7.86 7.30
C ARG A 105 -4.54 8.13 8.72
N VAL A 106 -5.05 7.10 9.40
CA VAL A 106 -5.41 7.21 10.82
C VAL A 106 -4.13 7.12 11.66
N PRO A 107 -3.77 8.16 12.43
CA PRO A 107 -2.52 8.19 13.17
C PRO A 107 -2.42 7.02 14.17
N ARG A 108 -1.21 6.50 14.37
CA ARG A 108 -0.88 5.50 15.42
C ARG A 108 -1.55 4.12 15.30
N VAL A 109 -2.36 3.86 14.28
CA VAL A 109 -2.91 2.52 14.02
C VAL A 109 -1.79 1.59 13.57
N GLN A 110 -1.49 0.57 14.38
CA GLN A 110 -0.43 -0.40 14.14
C GLN A 110 -0.82 -1.40 13.04
N MET A 111 0.17 -1.99 12.36
CA MET A 111 -0.09 -2.90 11.24
C MET A 111 -0.90 -4.14 11.64
N PHE A 112 -0.63 -4.73 12.82
CA PHE A 112 -1.42 -5.88 13.31
C PHE A 112 -2.91 -5.56 13.39
N LEU A 113 -3.25 -4.34 13.82
CA LEU A 113 -4.62 -3.87 13.98
C LEU A 113 -5.27 -3.66 12.60
N LYS A 114 -4.51 -3.13 11.64
CA LYS A 114 -4.97 -3.02 10.24
C LYS A 114 -5.29 -4.40 9.67
N HIS A 115 -4.44 -5.41 9.87
CA HIS A 115 -4.72 -6.76 9.40
C HIS A 115 -6.02 -7.32 9.98
N LYS A 116 -6.28 -7.14 11.28
CA LYS A 116 -7.53 -7.59 11.92
C LYS A 116 -8.76 -6.91 11.34
N ILE A 117 -8.69 -5.58 11.17
CA ILE A 117 -9.79 -4.80 10.59
C ILE A 117 -10.01 -5.22 9.12
N ILE A 118 -8.96 -5.30 8.31
CA ILE A 118 -9.07 -5.71 6.91
C ILE A 118 -9.61 -7.14 6.77
N ALA A 119 -9.22 -8.06 7.66
CA ALA A 119 -9.77 -9.41 7.67
C ALA A 119 -11.27 -9.43 7.97
N ALA A 120 -11.77 -8.52 8.79
CA ALA A 120 -13.18 -8.45 9.18
C ALA A 120 -14.07 -7.81 8.11
N PHE A 121 -13.61 -6.73 7.47
CA PHE A 121 -14.44 -5.96 6.53
C PHE A 121 -14.19 -6.29 5.06
N GLY A 122 -13.03 -6.87 4.72
CA GLY A 122 -12.70 -7.32 3.37
C GLY A 122 -12.29 -6.19 2.40
N ASP A 123 -13.12 -5.15 2.27
CA ASP A 123 -12.88 -4.03 1.36
C ASP A 123 -13.11 -2.65 2.00
N VAL A 124 -12.56 -1.62 1.34
CA VAL A 124 -12.57 -0.25 1.86
C VAL A 124 -13.98 0.32 1.96
N LYS A 125 -14.91 -0.11 1.10
CA LYS A 125 -16.27 0.42 1.10
C LYS A 125 -16.99 -0.07 2.35
N THR A 126 -16.95 -1.37 2.59
CA THR A 126 -17.53 -2.00 3.78
C THR A 126 -16.88 -1.46 5.06
N LEU A 127 -15.58 -1.20 5.04
CA LEU A 127 -14.88 -0.55 6.16
C LEU A 127 -15.34 0.89 6.43
N LEU A 128 -15.58 1.69 5.38
CA LEU A 128 -16.02 3.08 5.53
C LEU A 128 -17.48 3.19 6.00
N ASP A 129 -18.30 2.18 5.69
CA ASP A 129 -19.69 2.09 6.13
C ASP A 129 -19.84 1.51 7.55
N ALA A 130 -18.76 0.95 8.13
CA ALA A 130 -18.78 0.29 9.43
C ALA A 130 -19.03 1.25 10.61
N THR A 131 -19.83 0.82 11.59
CA THR A 131 -20.03 1.60 12.81
C THR A 131 -18.88 1.41 13.80
N GLU A 132 -18.86 2.26 14.85
CA GLU A 132 -17.93 2.09 15.96
C GLU A 132 -18.13 0.73 16.67
N GLU A 133 -19.38 0.28 16.81
CA GLU A 133 -19.70 -1.02 17.39
C GLU A 133 -19.19 -2.18 16.54
N ASP A 134 -19.33 -2.10 15.20
CA ASP A 134 -18.80 -3.11 14.29
C ASP A 134 -17.28 -3.25 14.43
N LEU A 135 -16.57 -2.11 14.49
CA LEU A 135 -15.12 -2.07 14.70
C LEU A 135 -14.73 -2.63 16.08
N ALA A 136 -15.50 -2.34 17.12
CA ALA A 136 -15.25 -2.85 18.46
C ALA A 136 -15.44 -4.37 18.58
N GLY A 137 -16.30 -4.95 17.73
CA GLY A 137 -16.52 -6.39 17.64
C GLY A 137 -15.35 -7.17 17.04
N VAL A 138 -14.39 -6.49 16.38
CA VAL A 138 -13.21 -7.14 15.81
C VAL A 138 -12.22 -7.52 16.91
N GLU A 139 -11.74 -8.76 16.85
CA GLU A 139 -10.80 -9.32 17.81
C GLU A 139 -9.55 -8.43 18.00
N ASN A 140 -9.25 -8.08 19.25
CA ASN A 140 -8.12 -7.23 19.67
C ASN A 140 -8.18 -5.75 19.25
N VAL A 141 -9.31 -5.26 18.69
CA VAL A 141 -9.53 -3.82 18.49
C VAL A 141 -10.01 -3.18 19.80
N GLY A 142 -11.17 -3.61 20.30
CA GLY A 142 -11.80 -3.05 21.50
C GLY A 142 -12.25 -1.59 21.33
N ASN A 143 -13.02 -1.10 22.31
CA ASN A 143 -13.74 0.18 22.19
C ASN A 143 -12.83 1.40 21.93
N LEU A 144 -11.66 1.45 22.58
CA LEU A 144 -10.73 2.59 22.44
C LEU A 144 -10.24 2.73 20.99
N TRP A 145 -9.78 1.63 20.39
CA TRP A 145 -9.29 1.66 19.02
C TRP A 145 -10.42 1.77 18.01
N ALA A 146 -11.58 1.16 18.28
CA ALA A 146 -12.75 1.26 17.42
C ALA A 146 -13.16 2.72 17.25
N ARG A 147 -13.31 3.46 18.35
CA ARG A 147 -13.59 4.89 18.33
C ARG A 147 -12.52 5.68 17.58
N HIS A 148 -11.24 5.43 17.89
CA HIS A 148 -10.12 6.15 17.27
C HIS A 148 -10.06 5.94 15.75
N VAL A 149 -10.27 4.69 15.30
CA VAL A 149 -10.31 4.35 13.87
C VAL A 149 -11.54 4.97 13.22
N HIS A 150 -12.72 4.80 13.80
CA HIS A 150 -13.97 5.33 13.26
C HIS A 150 -13.92 6.86 13.11
N GLU A 151 -13.50 7.60 14.14
CA GLU A 151 -13.32 9.06 14.06
C GLU A 151 -12.23 9.43 13.04
N GLY A 152 -11.17 8.63 12.93
CA GLY A 152 -10.11 8.80 11.95
C GLY A 152 -10.59 8.68 10.51
N LEU A 153 -11.41 7.67 10.23
CA LEU A 153 -11.99 7.41 8.90
C LEU A 153 -12.98 8.51 8.51
N ARG A 154 -13.86 8.93 9.44
CA ARG A 154 -14.85 10.01 9.19
C ARG A 154 -14.23 11.37 8.86
N ARG A 155 -12.98 11.63 9.29
CA ARG A 155 -12.28 12.88 8.93
C ARG A 155 -11.73 12.88 7.50
N LEU A 156 -11.71 11.72 6.84
CA LEU A 156 -11.16 11.55 5.49
C LEU A 156 -12.24 11.53 4.40
N THR A 157 -13.51 11.40 4.80
CA THR A 157 -14.72 11.40 3.96
C THR A 157 -15.48 12.71 4.12
#